data_AF-A0A842ZSD8-F1
#
_entry.id   AF-A0A842ZSD8-F1
#
_cell.length_a   1.000
_cell.length_b   1.000
_cell.length_c   1.000
_cell.angle_alpha   90.00
_cell.angle_beta   90.00
_cell.angle_gamma   90.00
#
_symmetry.space_group_name_H-M   'P 1'
#
loop_
_entity.id
_entity.type
_entity.pdbx_description
1 polymer ?
#
loop_
_entity_poly.entity_id
_entity_poly.type
_entity_poly.pdbx_seq_one_letter_code
_entity_poly.pdbx_strand_id
1 'polypeptide(L)'
;MALSKTITSRQRSITLYPPTQEMKDRWFKIANQEGLSVSNFIVEVVEDYIREGDVTNSKNTLLKNIGEFKEQNEKLRHENIELQKRVEMLNTLTDRYEKQLQDYSNKTFIENGKIAGARKYQKSLIELFKQRSSISEDEIMDLLHIDPHDTETLKAISKQIENLEDYDVVQKIRGGWRWKK
;
A
#
# COMPACT_ATOMS: atom_id res chain seq x y z
N MET A 1 68.86 37.75 10.05
CA MET A 1 67.63 37.11 9.50
C MET A 1 66.94 36.11 10.45
N ALA A 2 67.51 35.72 11.60
CA ALA A 2 66.84 34.78 12.52
C ALA A 2 65.75 35.41 13.41
N LEU A 3 65.91 36.67 13.80
CA LEU A 3 65.00 37.34 14.76
C LEU A 3 63.59 37.60 14.20
N SER A 4 63.45 37.86 12.89
CA SER A 4 62.15 38.17 12.28
C SER A 4 61.18 36.97 12.28
N LYS A 5 61.66 35.75 12.01
CA LYS A 5 60.83 34.53 12.03
C LYS A 5 60.27 34.24 13.44
N THR A 6 61.08 34.44 14.47
CA THR A 6 60.66 34.25 15.89
C THR A 6 59.66 35.27 16.40
N ILE A 7 59.71 36.51 15.91
CA ILE A 7 58.75 37.56 16.28
C ILE A 7 57.38 37.24 15.65
N THR A 8 57.36 36.80 14.39
CA THR A 8 56.13 36.41 13.68
C THR A 8 55.47 35.17 14.27
N SER A 9 56.24 34.17 14.75
CA SER A 9 55.66 32.96 15.35
C SER A 9 54.98 33.23 16.69
N ARG A 10 55.54 34.14 17.52
CA ARG A 10 54.94 34.55 18.80
C ARG A 10 53.66 35.37 18.63
N GLN A 11 53.53 36.11 17.54
CA GLN A 11 52.31 36.87 17.23
C GLN A 11 51.13 35.99 16.81
N ARG A 12 51.36 34.73 16.42
CA ARG A 12 50.32 33.78 15.96
C ARG A 12 49.99 32.69 16.98
N SER A 13 50.72 32.61 18.09
CA SER A 13 50.51 31.56 19.08
C SER A 13 49.27 31.85 19.93
N ILE A 14 48.33 30.91 19.94
CA ILE A 14 47.15 30.94 20.79
C ILE A 14 47.31 29.84 21.83
N THR A 15 47.23 30.20 23.12
CA THR A 15 47.24 29.22 24.21
C THR A 15 45.83 28.72 24.44
N LEU A 16 45.58 27.46 24.09
CA LEU A 16 44.30 26.79 24.28
C LEU A 16 44.35 25.90 25.51
N TYR A 17 43.36 26.07 26.39
CA TYR A 17 43.16 25.21 27.56
C TYR A 17 41.90 24.36 27.34
N PRO A 18 42.04 23.02 27.19
CA PRO A 18 40.87 22.16 27.13
C PRO A 18 40.15 22.17 28.50
N PRO A 19 38.81 22.23 28.53
CA PRO A 19 38.03 22.32 29.78
C PRO A 19 38.11 21.07 30.67
N THR A 20 38.60 19.94 30.16
CA THR A 20 38.73 18.69 30.93
C THR A 20 39.99 17.92 30.51
N GLN A 21 40.62 17.23 31.45
CA GLN A 21 41.83 16.44 31.20
C GLN A 21 41.58 15.27 30.24
N GLU A 22 40.40 14.65 30.31
CA GLU A 22 39.98 13.61 29.35
C GLU A 22 39.86 14.11 27.91
N MET A 23 39.50 15.38 27.72
CA MET A 23 39.37 15.98 26.39
C MET A 23 40.75 16.16 25.76
N LYS A 24 41.72 16.59 26.57
CA LYS A 24 43.13 16.65 26.19
C LYS A 24 43.60 15.28 25.71
N ASP A 25 43.40 14.24 26.52
CA ASP A 25 43.86 12.88 26.20
C ASP A 25 43.21 12.32 24.92
N ARG A 26 41.93 12.64 24.70
CA ARG A 26 41.22 12.28 23.46
C ARG A 26 41.84 12.94 22.23
N TRP A 27 42.11 14.24 22.28
CA TRP A 27 42.73 14.95 21.17
C TRP A 27 44.15 14.45 20.88
N PHE A 28 44.93 14.13 21.92
CA PHE A 28 46.24 13.51 21.76
C PHE A 28 46.15 12.13 21.08
N LYS A 29 45.17 11.30 21.47
CA LYS A 29 44.98 9.98 20.84
C LYS A 29 44.62 10.10 19.36
N ILE A 30 43.67 10.97 19.02
CA ILE A 30 43.20 11.14 17.64
C ILE A 30 44.31 11.75 16.77
N ALA A 31 45.00 12.79 17.26
CA ALA A 31 46.11 13.39 16.53
C ALA A 31 47.24 12.39 16.26
N ASN A 32 47.57 11.54 17.25
CA ASN A 32 48.59 10.50 17.08
C ASN A 32 48.15 9.38 16.11
N GLN A 33 46.86 9.07 16.02
CA GLN A 33 46.32 8.11 15.05
C GLN A 33 46.48 8.61 13.61
N GLU A 34 46.27 9.91 13.41
CA GLU A 34 46.42 10.59 12.12
C GLU A 34 47.88 11.02 11.82
N GLY A 35 48.83 10.76 12.73
CA GLY A 35 50.24 11.16 12.58
C GLY A 35 50.49 12.66 12.67
N LEU A 36 49.54 13.44 13.20
CA LEU A 36 49.60 14.90 13.31
C LEU A 36 49.96 15.36 14.73
N SER A 37 50.54 16.56 14.83
CA SER A 37 50.65 17.24 16.13
C SER A 37 49.27 17.73 16.57
N VAL A 38 48.99 17.74 17.88
CA VAL A 38 47.71 18.21 18.43
C VAL A 38 47.40 19.65 17.99
N SER A 39 48.41 20.52 17.89
CA SER A 39 48.20 21.88 17.39
C SER A 39 47.76 21.91 15.92
N ASN A 40 48.35 21.09 15.04
CA ASN A 40 47.94 21.04 13.64
C ASN A 40 46.55 20.42 13.49
N PHE A 41 46.26 19.35 14.24
CA PHE A 41 44.95 18.72 14.27
C PHE A 41 43.85 19.70 14.67
N ILE A 42 44.06 20.49 15.73
CA ILE A 42 43.10 21.51 16.16
C ILE A 42 42.91 22.58 15.09
N VAL A 43 44.00 23.05 14.46
CA VAL A 43 43.92 24.06 13.40
C VAL A 43 43.15 23.54 12.19
N GLU A 44 43.40 22.32 11.74
CA GLU A 44 42.73 21.71 10.59
C GLU A 44 41.23 21.53 10.84
N VAL A 45 40.85 20.96 11.99
CA VAL A 45 39.45 20.79 12.38
C VAL A 45 38.72 22.13 12.50
N VAL A 46 39.39 23.15 13.07
CA VAL A 46 38.80 24.49 13.23
C VAL A 46 38.67 25.20 11.89
N GLU A 47 39.67 25.10 11.01
CA GLU A 47 39.65 25.67 9.66
C GLU A 47 38.60 24.98 8.78
N ASP A 48 38.46 23.66 8.88
CA ASP A 48 37.42 22.90 8.16
C ASP A 48 36.04 23.29 8.68
N TYR A 49 35.85 23.39 10.00
CA TYR A 49 34.59 23.85 10.59
C TYR A 49 34.25 25.31 10.22
N ILE A 50 35.26 26.18 10.09
CA ILE A 50 35.09 27.55 9.60
C ILE A 50 34.75 27.56 8.10
N ARG A 51 35.40 26.70 7.31
CA ARG A 51 35.16 26.56 5.86
C ARG A 51 33.75 26.03 5.57
N GLU A 52 33.23 25.17 6.43
CA GLU A 52 31.84 24.67 6.39
C GLU A 52 30.81 25.76 6.77
N GLY A 53 31.24 26.88 7.36
CA GLY A 53 30.40 28.08 7.57
C GLY A 53 29.54 28.05 8.84
N ASP A 54 29.78 27.13 9.77
CA ASP A 54 28.85 26.82 10.87
C ASP A 54 29.08 27.61 12.17
N VAL A 55 30.18 28.36 12.29
CA VAL A 55 30.64 28.89 13.58
C VAL A 55 29.68 29.91 14.21
N THR A 56 29.03 30.73 13.40
CA THR A 56 28.14 31.81 13.90
C THR A 56 26.67 31.44 13.80
N ASN A 57 26.35 30.41 13.02
CA ASN A 57 24.98 30.06 12.64
C ASN A 57 24.45 28.82 13.37
N SER A 58 25.30 27.86 13.75
CA SER A 58 24.89 26.51 14.21
C SER A 58 23.76 26.50 15.26
N LYS A 59 23.81 27.27 16.35
CA LYS A 59 22.73 27.23 17.35
C LYS A 59 21.43 27.91 16.89
N ASN A 60 21.53 29.05 16.22
CA ASN A 60 20.34 29.78 15.76
C ASN A 60 19.70 29.12 14.52
N THR A 61 20.50 28.55 13.63
CA THR A 61 20.00 27.77 12.49
C THR A 61 19.41 26.44 12.96
N LEU A 62 20.03 25.74 13.92
CA LEU A 62 19.43 24.53 14.50
C LEU A 62 18.09 24.83 15.18
N LEU A 63 17.99 25.92 15.96
CA LEU A 63 16.72 26.33 16.58
C LEU A 63 15.65 26.70 15.55
N LYS A 64 16.04 27.41 14.49
CA LYS A 64 15.14 27.75 13.37
C LYS A 64 14.67 26.50 12.64
N ASN A 65 15.58 25.60 12.30
CA ASN A 65 15.27 24.33 11.65
C ASN A 65 14.37 23.46 12.52
N ILE A 66 14.60 23.39 13.84
CA ILE A 66 13.71 22.68 14.77
C ILE A 66 12.30 23.27 14.78
N GLY A 67 12.17 24.60 14.72
CA GLY A 67 10.89 25.28 14.59
C GLY A 67 10.17 24.92 13.29
N GLU A 68 10.89 25.02 12.16
CA GLU A 68 10.37 24.68 10.83
C GLU A 68 9.97 23.20 10.73
N PHE A 69 10.78 22.28 11.24
CA PHE A 69 10.46 20.85 11.27
C PHE A 69 9.27 20.53 12.16
N LYS A 70 9.08 21.25 13.26
CA LYS A 70 7.87 21.10 14.10
C LYS A 70 6.62 21.58 13.36
N GLU A 71 6.70 22.73 12.70
CA GLU A 71 5.58 23.26 11.92
C GLU A 71 5.21 22.33 10.75
N GLN A 72 6.21 21.79 10.05
CA GLN A 72 5.99 20.78 9.01
C GLN A 72 5.37 19.50 9.56
N ASN A 73 5.83 19.02 10.72
CA ASN A 73 5.24 17.84 11.36
C ASN A 73 3.77 18.06 11.73
N GLU A 74 3.42 19.23 12.28
CA GLU A 74 2.03 19.54 12.62
C GLU A 74 1.16 19.65 11.37
N LYS A 75 1.66 20.26 10.29
CA LYS A 75 0.95 20.28 8.99
C LYS A 75 0.72 18.87 8.44
N LEU A 76 1.75 18.03 8.42
CA LEU A 76 1.65 16.64 7.95
C LEU A 76 0.73 15.79 8.82
N ARG A 77 0.65 16.06 10.12
CA ARG A 77 -0.31 15.43 11.02
C ARG A 77 -1.74 15.85 10.71
N HIS A 78 -1.98 17.14 10.49
CA HIS A 78 -3.29 17.63 10.08
C HIS A 78 -3.73 17.04 8.74
N GLU A 79 -2.84 17.01 7.74
CA GLU A 79 -3.11 16.38 6.44
C GLU A 79 -3.40 14.88 6.58
N ASN A 80 -2.63 14.15 7.41
CA ASN A 80 -2.91 12.73 7.65
C ASN A 80 -4.30 12.51 8.26
N ILE A 81 -4.69 13.32 9.23
CA ILE A 81 -6.01 13.22 9.86
C ILE A 81 -7.11 13.53 8.84
N GLU A 82 -6.92 14.52 7.97
CA GLU A 82 -7.87 14.86 6.92
C GLU A 82 -7.99 13.74 5.87
N LEU A 83 -6.86 13.18 5.44
CA LEU A 83 -6.82 12.05 4.52
C LEU A 83 -7.49 10.80 5.11
N GLN A 84 -7.25 10.51 6.40
CA GLN A 84 -7.91 9.40 7.09
C GLN A 84 -9.43 9.59 7.11
N LYS A 85 -9.92 10.78 7.47
CA LYS A 85 -11.36 11.09 7.42
C LYS A 85 -11.94 10.93 6.02
N ARG A 86 -11.19 11.34 4.99
CA ARG A 86 -11.61 11.18 3.59
C ARG A 86 -11.68 9.72 3.18
N VAL A 87 -10.71 8.91 3.58
CA VAL A 87 -10.71 7.45 3.33
C VAL A 87 -11.89 6.79 4.04
N GLU A 88 -12.14 7.11 5.31
CA GLU A 88 -13.31 6.61 6.04
C GLU A 88 -14.62 6.99 5.34
N MET A 89 -14.75 8.27 4.94
CA MET A 89 -15.92 8.72 4.20
C MET A 89 -16.09 7.96 2.88
N LEU A 90 -15.01 7.78 2.11
CA LEU A 90 -15.05 7.02 0.86
C LEU A 90 -15.42 5.57 1.10
N ASN A 91 -14.86 4.90 2.11
CA ASN A 91 -15.22 3.53 2.46
C ASN A 91 -16.71 3.42 2.82
N THR A 92 -17.25 4.32 3.65
CA THR A 92 -18.70 4.30 3.97
C THR A 92 -19.60 4.59 2.76
N LEU A 93 -19.09 5.32 1.76
CA LEU A 93 -19.81 5.54 0.51
C LEU A 93 -19.76 4.28 -0.35
N THR A 94 -18.58 3.65 -0.47
CA THR A 94 -18.40 2.38 -1.18
C THR A 94 -19.28 1.30 -0.58
N ASP A 95 -19.29 1.12 0.75
CA ASP A 95 -20.14 0.14 1.44
C ASP A 95 -21.62 0.38 1.17
N ARG A 96 -22.05 1.65 1.14
CA ARG A 96 -23.43 2.02 0.80
C ARG A 96 -23.74 1.73 -0.67
N TYR A 97 -22.83 2.04 -1.58
CA TYR A 97 -23.01 1.75 -3.00
C TYR A 97 -23.02 0.25 -3.27
N GLU A 98 -22.15 -0.52 -2.61
CA GLU A 98 -22.12 -1.97 -2.70
C GLU A 98 -23.42 -2.57 -2.17
N LYS A 99 -23.92 -2.10 -1.02
CA LYS A 99 -25.22 -2.50 -0.50
C LYS A 99 -26.36 -2.14 -1.44
N GLN A 100 -26.34 -0.94 -2.03
CA GLN A 100 -27.32 -0.55 -3.04
C GLN A 100 -27.23 -1.42 -4.29
N LEU A 101 -26.04 -1.75 -4.78
CA LEU A 101 -25.84 -2.65 -5.91
C LEU A 101 -26.32 -4.06 -5.59
N GLN A 102 -26.09 -4.55 -4.37
CA GLN A 102 -26.59 -5.82 -3.89
C GLN A 102 -28.12 -5.80 -3.82
N ASP A 103 -28.71 -4.73 -3.30
CA ASP A 103 -30.16 -4.54 -3.27
C ASP A 103 -30.75 -4.41 -4.68
N TYR A 104 -30.10 -3.72 -5.60
CA TYR A 104 -30.49 -3.65 -7.01
C TYR A 104 -30.32 -4.99 -7.70
N SER A 105 -29.27 -5.75 -7.40
CA SER A 105 -29.07 -7.11 -7.92
C SER A 105 -30.17 -8.03 -7.42
N ASN A 106 -30.50 -7.97 -6.13
CA ASN A 106 -31.57 -8.74 -5.51
C ASN A 106 -32.96 -8.32 -6.00
N LYS A 107 -33.22 -7.01 -6.13
CA LYS A 107 -34.48 -6.49 -6.68
C LYS A 107 -34.61 -6.80 -8.15
N THR A 108 -33.55 -6.66 -8.96
CA THR A 108 -33.60 -7.08 -10.36
C THR A 108 -33.74 -8.60 -10.48
N PHE A 109 -33.19 -9.39 -9.55
CA PHE A 109 -33.41 -10.85 -9.49
C PHE A 109 -34.87 -11.21 -9.17
N ILE A 110 -35.50 -10.50 -8.23
CA ILE A 110 -36.86 -10.78 -7.75
C ILE A 110 -37.92 -10.19 -8.71
N GLU A 111 -37.72 -8.96 -9.17
CA GLU A 111 -38.67 -8.18 -9.97
C GLU A 111 -38.51 -8.47 -11.48
N ASN A 112 -37.31 -8.87 -11.91
CA ASN A 112 -37.05 -9.41 -13.25
C ASN A 112 -36.43 -10.81 -13.13
N GLY A 113 -37.24 -11.87 -13.03
CA GLY A 113 -36.81 -13.28 -13.16
C GLY A 113 -36.17 -13.66 -14.51
N LYS A 114 -35.37 -12.78 -15.08
CA LYS A 114 -34.78 -12.70 -16.42
C LYS A 114 -33.38 -12.08 -16.33
N ILE A 115 -32.50 -12.60 -15.47
CA ILE A 115 -31.08 -12.24 -15.50
C ILE A 115 -30.53 -12.60 -16.88
N ALA A 116 -29.76 -11.71 -17.50
CA ALA A 116 -29.09 -11.98 -18.78
C ALA A 116 -28.18 -13.23 -18.72
N GLY A 117 -27.62 -13.53 -17.54
CA GLY A 117 -26.91 -14.76 -17.20
C GLY A 117 -27.83 -15.99 -17.11
N ALA A 118 -28.99 -15.91 -16.44
CA ALA A 118 -29.99 -16.98 -16.46
C ALA A 118 -30.52 -17.23 -17.89
N ARG A 119 -30.68 -16.18 -18.71
CA ARG A 119 -30.96 -16.33 -20.15
C ARG A 119 -29.78 -16.91 -20.92
N LYS A 120 -28.53 -16.60 -20.55
CA LYS A 120 -27.32 -17.15 -21.17
C LYS A 120 -27.23 -18.64 -20.86
N TYR A 121 -27.37 -19.04 -19.60
CA TYR A 121 -27.43 -20.44 -19.17
C TYR A 121 -28.66 -21.14 -19.73
N GLN A 122 -29.83 -20.50 -19.79
CA GLN A 122 -31.02 -21.08 -20.43
C GLN A 122 -30.80 -21.31 -21.93
N LYS A 123 -30.14 -20.39 -22.65
CA LYS A 123 -29.75 -20.61 -24.05
C LYS A 123 -28.74 -21.76 -24.18
N SER A 124 -27.70 -21.78 -23.36
CA SER A 124 -26.70 -22.84 -23.35
C SER A 124 -27.29 -24.20 -22.97
N LEU A 125 -28.19 -24.27 -21.98
CA LEU A 125 -28.94 -25.46 -21.59
C LEU A 125 -29.84 -25.94 -22.73
N ILE A 126 -30.58 -25.04 -23.38
CA ILE A 126 -31.41 -25.39 -24.54
C ILE A 126 -30.55 -25.92 -25.69
N GLU A 127 -29.39 -25.32 -25.96
CA GLU A 127 -28.45 -25.80 -26.98
C GLU A 127 -27.90 -27.17 -26.61
N LEU A 128 -27.50 -27.38 -25.35
CA LEU A 128 -27.01 -28.66 -24.84
C LEU A 128 -28.08 -29.76 -24.99
N PHE A 129 -29.30 -29.52 -24.52
CA PHE A 129 -30.41 -30.47 -24.65
C PHE A 129 -30.84 -30.69 -26.10
N LYS A 130 -30.72 -29.70 -27.00
CA LYS A 130 -30.98 -29.91 -28.43
C LYS A 130 -29.90 -30.75 -29.11
N GLN A 131 -28.65 -30.64 -28.68
CA GLN A 131 -27.53 -31.41 -29.23
C GLN A 131 -27.51 -32.85 -28.70
N ARG A 132 -27.89 -33.06 -27.44
CA ARG A 132 -27.88 -34.38 -26.78
C ARG A 132 -29.29 -34.83 -26.40
N SER A 133 -29.67 -36.02 -26.82
CA SER A 133 -30.99 -36.60 -26.55
C SER A 133 -31.26 -36.94 -25.08
N SER A 134 -30.23 -36.98 -24.23
CA SER A 134 -30.36 -37.08 -22.76
C SER A 134 -29.08 -36.60 -22.10
N ILE A 135 -29.20 -35.85 -20.99
CA ILE A 135 -28.06 -35.35 -20.20
C ILE A 135 -28.38 -35.55 -18.71
N SER A 136 -27.39 -35.99 -17.92
CA SER A 136 -27.48 -36.09 -16.45
C SER A 136 -27.14 -34.77 -15.75
N GLU A 137 -27.43 -34.65 -14.46
CA GLU A 137 -27.09 -33.46 -13.68
C GLU A 137 -25.57 -33.20 -13.64
N ASP A 138 -24.79 -34.25 -13.40
CA ASP A 138 -23.32 -34.18 -13.37
C ASP A 138 -22.74 -33.72 -14.73
N GLU A 139 -23.28 -34.26 -15.83
CA GLU A 139 -22.87 -33.85 -17.18
C GLU A 139 -23.22 -32.39 -17.48
N ILE A 140 -24.34 -31.88 -16.97
CA ILE A 140 -24.72 -30.47 -17.11
C ILE A 140 -23.69 -29.57 -16.41
N MET A 141 -23.24 -29.94 -15.21
CA MET A 141 -22.25 -29.16 -14.46
C MET A 141 -20.89 -29.15 -15.16
N ASP A 142 -20.44 -30.31 -15.65
CA ASP A 142 -19.18 -30.43 -16.40
C ASP A 142 -19.21 -29.62 -17.69
N LEU A 143 -20.31 -29.70 -18.46
CA LEU A 143 -20.46 -29.02 -19.75
C LEU A 143 -20.62 -27.50 -19.62
N LEU A 144 -21.17 -27.03 -18.50
CA LEU A 144 -21.28 -25.61 -18.20
C LEU A 144 -20.06 -25.05 -17.45
N HIS A 145 -19.07 -25.90 -17.14
CA HIS A 145 -17.88 -25.56 -16.35
C HIS A 145 -18.22 -24.93 -14.99
N ILE A 146 -19.18 -25.52 -14.29
CA ILE A 146 -19.69 -25.03 -13.01
C ILE A 146 -19.11 -25.90 -11.89
N ASP A 147 -18.66 -25.25 -10.81
CA ASP A 147 -18.18 -25.97 -9.64
C ASP A 147 -19.38 -26.65 -8.93
N PRO A 148 -19.36 -27.98 -8.74
CA PRO A 148 -20.37 -28.71 -7.98
C PRO A 148 -20.51 -28.25 -6.52
N HIS A 149 -19.57 -27.46 -6.00
CA HIS A 149 -19.63 -26.92 -4.63
C HIS A 149 -20.34 -25.55 -4.55
N ASP A 150 -20.64 -24.90 -5.69
CA ASP A 150 -21.36 -23.62 -5.71
C ASP A 150 -22.88 -23.84 -5.56
N THR A 151 -23.31 -23.87 -4.30
CA THR A 151 -24.72 -24.13 -3.95
C THR A 151 -25.71 -23.07 -4.45
N GLU A 152 -25.29 -21.84 -4.72
CA GLU A 152 -26.17 -20.79 -5.27
C GLU A 152 -26.40 -21.01 -6.77
N THR A 153 -25.33 -21.29 -7.51
CA THR A 153 -25.41 -21.57 -8.94
C THR A 153 -26.17 -22.87 -9.23
N LEU A 154 -25.97 -23.91 -8.41
CA LEU A 154 -26.73 -25.16 -8.48
C LEU A 154 -28.25 -24.91 -8.36
N LYS A 155 -28.67 -24.18 -7.31
CA LYS A 155 -30.09 -23.83 -7.10
C LYS A 155 -30.68 -23.06 -8.28
N ALA A 156 -29.91 -22.15 -8.87
CA ALA A 156 -30.35 -21.37 -10.02
C ALA A 156 -30.56 -22.24 -11.27
N ILE A 157 -29.72 -23.27 -11.47
CA ILE A 157 -29.83 -24.21 -12.60
C ILE A 157 -30.97 -25.19 -12.41
N SER A 158 -31.10 -25.79 -11.21
CA SER A 158 -32.21 -26.70 -10.93
C SER A 158 -33.55 -26.02 -11.18
N LYS A 159 -33.70 -24.76 -10.74
CA LYS A 159 -34.90 -23.95 -10.99
C LYS A 159 -35.13 -23.65 -12.49
N GLN A 160 -34.06 -23.50 -13.27
CA GLN A 160 -34.18 -23.32 -14.73
C GLN A 160 -34.63 -24.59 -15.44
N ILE A 161 -34.12 -25.75 -15.01
CA ILE A 161 -34.54 -27.04 -15.55
C ILE A 161 -36.00 -27.32 -15.19
N GLU A 162 -36.41 -27.04 -13.96
CA GLU A 162 -37.81 -27.13 -13.51
C GLU A 162 -38.72 -26.25 -14.36
N ASN A 163 -38.34 -25.00 -14.63
CA ASN A 163 -39.10 -24.15 -15.56
C ASN A 163 -39.17 -24.75 -16.98
N LEU A 164 -38.11 -25.39 -17.49
CA LEU A 164 -38.13 -26.04 -18.81
C LEU A 164 -39.02 -27.29 -18.83
N GLU A 165 -39.13 -27.98 -17.71
CA GLU A 165 -40.07 -29.09 -17.51
C GLU A 165 -41.53 -28.58 -17.46
N ASP A 166 -41.79 -27.48 -16.76
CA ASP A 166 -43.10 -26.82 -16.72
C ASP A 166 -43.57 -26.32 -18.10
N TYR A 167 -42.64 -25.85 -18.94
CA TYR A 167 -42.93 -25.48 -20.34
C TYR A 167 -43.02 -26.69 -21.28
N ASP A 168 -42.94 -27.92 -20.77
CA ASP A 168 -43.02 -29.17 -21.52
C ASP A 168 -41.94 -29.32 -22.61
N VAL A 169 -40.82 -28.60 -22.44
CA VAL A 169 -39.67 -28.59 -23.37
C VAL A 169 -38.73 -29.75 -23.09
N VAL A 170 -38.64 -30.15 -21.82
CA VAL A 170 -37.71 -31.17 -21.33
C VAL A 170 -38.47 -32.12 -20.41
N GLN A 171 -38.22 -33.42 -20.53
CA GLN A 171 -38.84 -34.45 -19.72
C GLN A 171 -37.81 -35.11 -18.79
N LYS A 172 -38.15 -35.25 -17.51
CA LYS A 172 -37.35 -36.01 -16.56
C LYS A 172 -37.40 -37.51 -16.85
N ILE A 173 -36.24 -38.14 -16.91
CA ILE A 173 -36.05 -39.59 -17.12
C ILE A 173 -35.28 -40.15 -15.91
N ARG A 174 -35.33 -41.47 -15.71
CA ARG A 174 -34.46 -42.18 -14.76
C ARG A 174 -32.98 -41.90 -15.11
N GLY A 175 -32.36 -40.95 -14.43
CA GLY A 175 -30.95 -40.59 -14.58
C GLY A 175 -30.66 -39.23 -15.24
N GLY A 176 -31.67 -38.40 -15.52
CA GLY A 176 -31.44 -37.06 -16.07
C GLY A 176 -32.64 -36.48 -16.81
N TRP A 177 -32.36 -35.66 -17.81
CA TRP A 177 -33.38 -34.96 -18.58
C TRP A 177 -33.19 -35.16 -20.08
N ARG A 178 -34.30 -35.25 -20.81
CA ARG A 178 -34.34 -35.39 -22.27
C ARG A 178 -35.13 -34.27 -22.91
N TRP A 179 -34.63 -33.76 -24.02
CA TRP A 179 -35.37 -32.84 -24.86
C TRP A 179 -36.64 -33.49 -25.42
N LYS A 180 -37.79 -32.86 -25.21
CA LYS A 180 -39.07 -33.26 -25.79
C LYS A 180 -39.21 -32.63 -27.17
N LYS A 181 -39.50 -33.45 -28.18
CA LYS A 181 -39.63 -33.01 -29.57
C LYS A 181 -41.01 -32.41 -29.84
#